data_AF-M5RND2-F1
#
_entry.id   AF-M5RND2-F1
#
_cell.length_a   1.000
_cell.length_b   1.000
_cell.length_c   1.000
_cell.angle_alpha   90.00
_cell.angle_beta   90.00
_cell.angle_gamma   90.00
#
_symmetry.space_group_name_H-M   'P 1'
#
loop_
_entity.id
_entity.type
_entity.pdbx_description
1 polymer ?
#
loop_
_entity_poly.entity_id
_entity_poly.type
_entity_poly.pdbx_seq_one_letter_code
_entity_poly.pdbx_strand_id
1 'polypeptide(L)'
;MISSLDVLPTFMAAAGADLLPLKPAPSHEDKRNRRRAEAKYGAYDGINLLPHLRGESDAAARTLFWRLQGQTAVRDGEDKLITLSHRPAQLFQVDSDLAEADDRSRAERSRAEQLYQILGEWEASLATVPLWGSSPTWNAESAKHYDQWGVRTEPR
;
A
#
# COMPACT_ATOMS: atom_id res chain seq x y z
N MET A 1 7.29 7.92 6.11
CA MET A 1 6.05 7.71 5.35
C MET A 1 4.86 7.71 6.30
N ILE A 2 3.73 8.30 5.88
CA ILE A 2 2.49 8.42 6.66
C ILE A 2 1.35 7.82 5.82
N SER A 3 0.36 7.19 6.48
CA SER A 3 -0.84 6.63 5.85
C SER A 3 -2.10 7.19 6.52
N SER A 4 -3.22 7.23 5.79
CA SER A 4 -4.53 7.54 6.37
C SER A 4 -4.95 6.52 7.44
N LEU A 5 -4.41 5.30 7.38
CA LEU A 5 -4.62 4.24 8.37
C LEU A 5 -4.04 4.61 9.74
N ASP A 6 -3.06 5.53 9.79
CA ASP A 6 -2.41 5.98 11.02
C ASP A 6 -3.30 6.93 11.85
N VAL A 7 -4.35 7.49 11.27
CA VAL A 7 -5.20 8.50 11.92
C VAL A 7 -5.88 7.93 13.17
N LEU A 8 -6.48 6.73 13.07
CA LEU A 8 -7.17 6.10 14.19
C LEU A 8 -6.23 5.87 15.40
N PRO A 9 -5.12 5.13 15.28
CA PRO A 9 -4.24 4.89 16.42
C PRO A 9 -3.61 6.18 16.96
N THR A 10 -3.32 7.16 16.10
CA THR A 10 -2.83 8.48 16.53
C THR A 10 -3.88 9.23 17.35
N PHE A 11 -5.15 9.22 16.93
CA PHE A 11 -6.23 9.91 17.64
C PHE A 11 -6.57 9.24 18.97
N MET A 12 -6.61 7.91 19.01
CA MET A 12 -6.82 7.17 20.26
C MET A 12 -5.73 7.50 21.29
N ALA A 13 -4.46 7.49 20.85
CA ALA A 13 -3.34 7.88 21.70
C ALA A 13 -3.43 9.35 22.17
N ALA A 14 -3.82 10.27 21.28
CA ALA A 14 -4.00 11.68 21.62
C ALA A 14 -5.11 11.90 22.65
N ALA A 15 -6.18 11.09 22.59
CA ALA A 15 -7.28 11.10 23.54
C ALA A 15 -6.96 10.39 24.87
N GLY A 16 -5.78 9.77 25.01
CA GLY A 16 -5.44 8.95 26.17
C GLY A 16 -6.30 7.68 26.28
N ALA A 17 -6.81 7.19 25.16
CA ALA A 17 -7.70 6.03 25.10
C ALA A 17 -7.00 4.81 24.48
N ASP A 18 -7.38 3.62 24.93
CA ASP A 18 -6.94 2.36 24.33
C ASP A 18 -7.53 2.17 22.93
N LEU A 19 -6.83 1.44 22.07
CA LEU A 19 -7.36 1.05 20.77
C LEU A 19 -8.64 0.23 20.94
N LEU A 20 -9.60 0.43 20.02
CA LEU A 20 -10.87 -0.27 20.09
C LEU A 20 -10.67 -1.80 19.92
N PRO A 21 -11.49 -2.64 20.56
CA PRO A 21 -11.41 -4.07 20.31
C PRO A 21 -11.88 -4.38 18.87
N LEU A 22 -11.17 -5.26 18.18
CA LEU A 22 -11.61 -5.75 16.88
C LEU A 22 -12.89 -6.56 17.01
N LYS A 23 -13.84 -6.33 16.10
CA LYS A 23 -15.02 -7.19 15.99
C LYS A 23 -14.60 -8.62 15.61
N PRO A 24 -15.35 -9.65 16.02
CA PRO A 24 -15.11 -11.02 15.55
C PRO A 24 -15.08 -11.08 14.02
N ALA A 25 -14.26 -12.00 13.49
CA ALA A 25 -14.19 -12.26 12.05
C ALA A 25 -15.58 -12.58 11.45
N PRO A 26 -16.07 -11.79 10.48
CA PRO A 26 -17.22 -12.15 9.66
C PRO A 26 -17.11 -13.56 9.07
N SER A 27 -18.24 -14.18 8.77
CA SER A 27 -18.29 -15.54 8.22
C SER A 27 -17.62 -15.70 6.85
N HIS A 28 -17.52 -14.62 6.08
CA HIS A 28 -16.90 -14.57 4.76
C HIS A 28 -15.40 -14.22 4.77
N GLU A 29 -14.83 -13.96 5.96
CA GLU A 29 -13.39 -13.77 6.11
C GLU A 29 -12.71 -15.10 6.47
N ASP A 30 -11.58 -15.37 5.83
CA ASP A 30 -10.67 -16.43 6.20
C ASP A 30 -10.01 -16.11 7.55
N LYS A 31 -10.46 -16.84 8.57
CA LYS A 31 -9.98 -16.70 9.96
C LYS A 31 -8.49 -17.00 10.11
N ARG A 32 -7.91 -17.87 9.27
CA ARG A 32 -6.49 -18.21 9.32
C ARG A 32 -5.66 -17.06 8.78
N ASN A 33 -6.04 -16.50 7.64
CA ASN A 33 -5.38 -15.33 7.06
C ASN A 33 -5.48 -14.12 7.98
N ARG A 34 -6.67 -13.85 8.54
CA ARG A 34 -6.86 -12.77 9.50
C ARG A 34 -5.93 -12.89 10.71
N ARG A 35 -5.88 -14.06 11.37
CA ARG A 35 -4.95 -14.27 12.50
C ARG A 35 -3.48 -14.10 12.10
N ARG A 36 -3.11 -14.54 10.89
CA ARG A 36 -1.74 -14.37 10.38
C ARG A 36 -1.42 -12.90 10.13
N ALA A 37 -2.35 -12.14 9.56
CA ALA A 37 -2.22 -10.72 9.33
C ALA A 37 -2.15 -9.95 10.66
N GLU A 38 -3.04 -10.24 11.61
CA GLU A 38 -3.02 -9.65 12.96
C GLU A 38 -1.69 -9.93 13.68
N ALA A 39 -1.14 -11.14 13.54
CA ALA A 39 0.16 -11.48 14.13
C ALA A 39 1.34 -10.78 13.45
N LYS A 40 1.26 -10.50 12.14
CA LYS A 40 2.34 -9.88 11.36
C LYS A 40 2.30 -8.35 11.41
N TYR A 41 1.12 -7.75 11.29
CA TYR A 41 0.90 -6.32 11.12
C TYR A 41 0.23 -5.66 12.33
N GLY A 42 -0.30 -6.45 13.27
CA GLY A 42 -1.05 -5.96 14.42
C GLY A 42 -2.56 -5.93 14.16
N ALA A 43 -3.31 -5.57 15.19
CA ALA A 43 -4.77 -5.44 15.11
C ALA A 43 -5.22 -4.30 14.17
N TYR A 44 -4.36 -3.31 13.96
CA TYR A 44 -4.58 -2.16 13.10
C TYR A 44 -3.39 -2.01 12.16
N ASP A 45 -3.66 -1.73 10.89
CA ASP A 45 -2.62 -1.56 9.88
C ASP A 45 -1.83 -0.23 10.04
N GLY A 46 -2.41 0.75 10.73
CA GLY A 46 -1.77 2.03 11.01
C GLY A 46 -1.02 2.05 12.35
N ILE A 47 -0.18 3.07 12.54
CA ILE A 47 0.55 3.27 13.79
C ILE A 47 0.26 4.64 14.43
N ASN A 48 0.57 4.76 15.72
CA ASN A 48 0.55 6.05 16.41
C ASN A 48 1.72 6.94 15.94
N LEU A 49 1.40 8.08 15.36
CA LEU A 49 2.40 9.04 14.85
C LEU A 49 2.83 10.09 15.88
N LEU A 50 2.20 10.18 17.06
CA LEU A 50 2.51 11.24 18.03
C LEU A 50 3.99 11.34 18.41
N PRO A 51 4.71 10.25 18.72
CA PRO A 51 6.14 10.35 19.06
C PRO A 51 6.95 10.98 17.91
N HIS A 52 6.64 10.59 16.67
CA HIS A 52 7.30 11.15 15.50
C HIS A 52 6.94 12.62 15.27
N LEU A 53 5.66 12.98 15.37
CA LEU A 53 5.18 14.35 15.18
C LEU A 53 5.69 15.31 16.27
N ARG A 54 6.03 14.79 17.45
CA ARG A 54 6.64 15.55 18.56
C ARG A 54 8.17 15.62 18.50
N GLY A 55 8.79 14.95 17.53
CA GLY A 55 10.25 14.86 17.44
C GLY A 55 10.88 13.98 18.54
N GLU A 56 10.08 13.12 19.17
CA GLU A 56 10.55 12.17 20.20
C GLU A 56 11.17 10.91 19.56
N SER A 57 10.84 10.61 18.30
CA SER A 57 11.40 9.48 17.55
C SER A 57 11.42 9.73 16.03
N ASP A 58 12.28 9.00 15.33
CA ASP A 58 12.24 8.93 13.87
C ASP A 58 10.96 8.25 13.38
N ALA A 59 10.62 8.48 12.10
CA ALA A 59 9.51 7.79 11.46
C ALA A 59 9.86 6.30 11.34
N ALA A 60 8.96 5.43 11.83
CA ALA A 60 9.13 4.00 11.65
C ALA A 60 9.22 3.65 10.15
N ALA A 61 10.31 2.97 9.77
CA ALA A 61 10.45 2.35 8.46
C ALA A 61 9.30 1.35 8.26
N ARG A 62 8.64 1.43 7.10
CA ARG A 62 7.45 0.63 6.82
C ARG A 62 7.26 0.41 5.33
N THR A 63 6.55 -0.67 5.02
CA THR A 63 6.09 -0.97 3.67
C THR A 63 4.61 -0.59 3.56
N LEU A 64 4.24 0.14 2.50
CA LEU A 64 2.86 0.52 2.21
C LEU A 64 2.35 -0.23 0.98
N PHE A 65 1.06 -0.56 0.98
CA PHE A 65 0.42 -1.35 -0.06
C PHE A 65 -0.83 -0.65 -0.61
N TRP A 66 -1.06 -0.80 -1.91
CA TRP A 66 -2.28 -0.37 -2.57
C TRP A 66 -2.81 -1.50 -3.43
N ARG A 67 -4.14 -1.62 -3.48
CA ARG A 67 -4.85 -2.54 -4.37
C ARG A 67 -6.15 -1.92 -4.82
N LEU A 68 -6.33 -1.82 -6.13
CA LEU A 68 -7.54 -1.28 -6.74
C LEU A 68 -7.80 -2.00 -8.06
N GLN A 69 -8.93 -2.72 -8.15
CA GLN A 69 -9.42 -3.30 -9.40
C GLN A 69 -8.36 -4.10 -10.19
N GLY A 70 -7.59 -4.95 -9.49
CA GLY A 70 -6.55 -5.79 -10.10
C GLY A 70 -5.21 -5.08 -10.35
N GLN A 71 -5.11 -3.78 -10.11
CA GLN A 71 -3.86 -3.04 -10.06
C GLN A 71 -3.35 -3.01 -8.62
N THR A 72 -2.04 -3.10 -8.43
CA THR A 72 -1.43 -3.05 -7.10
C THR A 72 -0.18 -2.20 -7.09
N ALA A 73 0.17 -1.71 -5.91
CA ALA A 73 1.47 -1.11 -5.68
C ALA A 73 2.00 -1.48 -4.30
N VAL A 74 3.33 -1.53 -4.19
CA VAL A 74 4.05 -1.64 -2.94
C VAL A 74 5.10 -0.55 -2.90
N ARG A 75 5.22 0.16 -1.77
CA ARG A 75 6.30 1.11 -1.50
C ARG A 75 7.07 0.64 -0.29
N ASP A 76 8.37 0.45 -0.44
CA ASP A 76 9.28 0.02 0.61
C ASP A 76 10.52 0.93 0.61
N GLY A 77 10.57 1.83 1.59
CA GLY A 77 11.53 2.93 1.59
C GLY A 77 11.30 3.90 0.43
N GLU A 78 12.35 4.09 -0.37
CA GLU A 78 12.36 5.00 -1.53
C GLU A 78 11.82 4.32 -2.81
N ASP A 79 11.75 2.99 -2.82
CA ASP A 79 11.34 2.24 -4.00
C ASP A 79 9.84 1.95 -3.99
N LYS A 80 9.23 2.10 -5.15
CA LYS A 80 7.85 1.74 -5.41
C LYS A 80 7.77 0.80 -6.61
N LEU A 81 7.12 -0.33 -6.43
CA LEU A 81 6.73 -1.23 -7.52
C LEU A 81 5.24 -1.05 -7.78
N ILE A 82 4.86 -0.89 -9.04
CA ILE A 82 3.47 -0.87 -9.49
C ILE A 82 3.20 -2.02 -10.46
N THR A 83 2.04 -2.67 -10.32
CA THR A 83 1.52 -3.63 -11.30
C THR A 83 0.26 -3.06 -11.92
N LEU A 84 0.28 -2.95 -13.25
CA LEU A 84 -0.83 -2.42 -14.04
C LEU A 84 -1.51 -3.55 -14.80
N SER A 85 -2.74 -3.32 -15.24
CA SER A 85 -3.54 -4.34 -15.93
C SER A 85 -3.06 -4.67 -17.35
N HIS A 86 -2.27 -3.78 -17.98
CA HIS A 86 -1.96 -3.85 -19.41
C HIS A 86 -0.47 -3.92 -19.75
N ARG A 87 0.43 -3.88 -18.76
CA ARG A 87 1.88 -3.94 -18.97
C ARG A 87 2.61 -4.59 -17.78
N PRO A 88 3.86 -5.06 -17.96
CA PRO A 88 4.65 -5.63 -16.87
C PRO A 88 4.80 -4.69 -15.67
N ALA A 89 5.11 -5.26 -14.51
CA ALA A 89 5.41 -4.48 -13.31
C ALA A 89 6.59 -3.53 -13.53
N GLN A 90 6.49 -2.34 -12.96
CA GLN A 90 7.48 -1.27 -13.12
C GLN A 90 7.99 -0.82 -11.76
N LEU A 91 9.26 -0.41 -11.71
CA LEU A 91 9.97 -0.02 -10.50
C LEU A 91 10.42 1.43 -10.60
N PHE A 92 10.11 2.24 -9.58
CA PHE A 92 10.45 3.66 -9.52
C PHE A 92 11.08 4.01 -8.17
N GLN A 93 12.00 4.99 -8.14
CA GLN A 93 12.49 5.60 -6.90
C GLN A 93 11.77 6.92 -6.67
N VAL A 94 10.75 6.89 -5.82
CA VAL A 94 9.76 7.96 -5.72
C VAL A 94 10.25 9.22 -5.02
N ASP A 95 11.38 9.16 -4.33
CA ASP A 95 11.94 10.34 -3.65
C ASP A 95 12.74 11.24 -4.62
N SER A 96 13.28 10.67 -5.71
CA SER A 96 13.97 11.39 -6.78
C SER A 96 13.16 11.50 -8.07
N ASP A 97 12.22 10.58 -8.31
CA ASP A 97 11.33 10.53 -9.47
C ASP A 97 9.87 10.52 -9.02
N LEU A 98 9.40 11.70 -8.57
CA LEU A 98 8.02 11.91 -8.10
C LEU A 98 6.97 11.64 -9.19
N ALA A 99 7.36 11.73 -10.46
CA ALA A 99 6.46 11.59 -11.59
C ALA A 99 6.40 10.16 -12.13
N GLU A 100 7.19 9.24 -11.59
CA GLU A 100 7.26 7.83 -12.01
C GLU A 100 7.55 7.72 -13.52
N ALA A 101 8.51 8.52 -13.98
CA ALA A 101 8.84 8.67 -15.39
C ALA A 101 9.92 7.67 -15.84
N ASP A 102 10.79 7.21 -14.94
CA ASP A 102 11.93 6.34 -15.26
C ASP A 102 11.77 4.93 -14.65
N ASP A 103 11.31 3.98 -15.47
CA ASP A 103 11.14 2.59 -15.06
C ASP A 103 12.48 1.85 -14.98
N ARG A 104 12.89 1.56 -13.74
CA ARG A 104 14.14 0.88 -13.39
C ARG A 104 14.02 -0.63 -13.31
N SER A 105 12.85 -1.22 -13.57
CA SER A 105 12.59 -2.65 -13.36
C SER A 105 13.56 -3.58 -14.11
N ARG A 106 14.02 -3.16 -15.29
CA ARG A 106 15.00 -3.91 -16.09
C ARG A 106 16.42 -3.79 -15.56
N ALA A 107 16.80 -2.60 -15.11
CA ALA A 107 18.13 -2.33 -14.58
C ALA A 107 18.32 -2.95 -13.18
N GLU A 108 17.26 -2.96 -12.38
CA GLU A 108 17.26 -3.41 -10.98
C GLU A 108 16.33 -4.58 -10.73
N ARG A 109 16.49 -5.60 -11.58
CA ARG A 109 15.63 -6.79 -11.58
C ARG A 109 15.51 -7.45 -10.21
N SER A 110 16.61 -7.61 -9.47
CA SER A 110 16.58 -8.24 -8.14
C SER A 110 15.72 -7.46 -7.14
N ARG A 111 15.76 -6.13 -7.18
CA ARG A 111 14.91 -5.28 -6.31
C ARG A 111 13.45 -5.35 -6.73
N ALA A 112 13.18 -5.32 -8.04
CA ALA A 112 11.82 -5.49 -8.56
C ALA A 112 11.22 -6.84 -8.16
N GLU A 113 11.99 -7.94 -8.26
CA GLU A 113 11.57 -9.28 -7.84
C GLU A 113 11.31 -9.35 -6.33
N GLN A 114 12.16 -8.72 -5.51
CA GLN A 114 11.96 -8.65 -4.06
C GLN A 114 10.65 -7.94 -3.70
N LEU A 115 10.40 -6.76 -4.28
CA LEU A 115 9.16 -6.02 -4.03
C LEU A 115 7.94 -6.79 -4.53
N TYR A 116 8.06 -7.49 -5.65
CA TYR A 116 6.98 -8.32 -6.18
C TYR A 116 6.64 -9.48 -5.24
N GLN A 117 7.65 -10.09 -4.60
CA GLN A 117 7.44 -11.12 -3.57
C GLN A 117 6.75 -10.55 -2.32
N ILE A 118 7.23 -9.40 -1.82
CA ILE A 118 6.62 -8.72 -0.66
C ILE A 118 5.14 -8.40 -0.94
N LEU A 119 4.84 -7.90 -2.15
CA LEU A 119 3.49 -7.63 -2.58
C LEU A 119 2.62 -8.91 -2.63
N GLY A 120 3.13 -9.99 -3.22
CA GLY A 120 2.42 -11.27 -3.29
C GLY A 120 2.16 -11.89 -1.92
N GLU A 121 3.10 -11.79 -0.98
CA GLU A 121 2.90 -12.23 0.41
C GLU A 121 1.79 -11.45 1.11
N TRP A 122 1.74 -10.14 0.89
CA TRP A 122 0.69 -9.28 1.43
C TRP A 122 -0.66 -9.63 0.82
N GLU A 123 -0.76 -9.76 -0.51
CA GLU A 123 -2.02 -10.15 -1.17
C GLU A 123 -2.54 -11.51 -0.70
N ALA A 124 -1.64 -12.49 -0.53
CA ALA A 124 -1.98 -13.81 0.00
C ALA A 124 -2.35 -13.79 1.50
N SER A 125 -2.12 -12.68 2.21
CA SER A 125 -2.51 -12.50 3.62
C SER A 125 -3.90 -11.90 3.79
N LEU A 126 -4.48 -11.34 2.73
CA LEU A 126 -5.80 -10.72 2.80
C LEU A 126 -6.85 -11.76 3.22
N ALA A 127 -7.66 -11.39 4.21
CA ALA A 127 -8.65 -12.30 4.80
C ALA A 127 -9.86 -12.52 3.88
N THR A 128 -10.05 -11.71 2.86
CA THR A 128 -11.20 -11.83 1.97
C THR A 128 -10.82 -11.52 0.53
N VAL A 129 -11.51 -12.18 -0.39
CA VAL A 129 -11.57 -11.75 -1.79
C VAL A 129 -12.39 -10.46 -1.87
N PRO A 130 -12.28 -9.66 -2.95
CA PRO A 130 -13.16 -8.52 -3.12
C PRO A 130 -14.64 -8.93 -3.01
N LEU A 131 -15.37 -8.31 -2.09
CA LEU A 131 -16.79 -8.62 -1.86
C LEU A 131 -17.68 -8.20 -3.03
N TRP A 132 -17.20 -7.26 -3.84
CA TRP A 132 -17.84 -6.81 -5.07
C TRP A 132 -16.80 -6.66 -6.17
N GLY A 133 -17.21 -7.04 -7.39
CA GLY A 133 -16.44 -6.82 -8.60
C GLY A 133 -16.83 -5.52 -9.29
N SER A 134 -15.87 -4.90 -9.97
CA SER A 134 -16.13 -3.82 -10.93
C SER A 134 -16.20 -4.37 -12.35
N SER A 135 -16.86 -3.64 -13.24
CA SER A 135 -16.84 -3.96 -14.68
C SER A 135 -15.40 -3.99 -15.21
N PRO A 136 -15.01 -4.96 -16.06
CA PRO A 136 -13.68 -4.99 -16.69
C PRO A 136 -13.34 -3.73 -17.50
N THR A 137 -14.36 -2.95 -17.91
CA THR A 137 -14.18 -1.67 -18.60
C THR A 137 -13.27 -0.72 -17.83
N TRP A 138 -13.30 -0.76 -16.50
CA TRP A 138 -12.47 0.12 -15.67
C TRP A 138 -10.96 -0.18 -15.75
N ASN A 139 -10.58 -1.43 -16.08
CA ASN A 139 -9.18 -1.77 -16.32
C ASN A 139 -8.68 -1.08 -17.61
N ALA A 140 -9.52 -1.07 -18.66
CA ALA A 140 -9.20 -0.41 -19.92
C ALA A 140 -9.14 1.12 -19.75
N GLU A 141 -10.07 1.72 -19.01
CA GLU A 141 -10.03 3.16 -18.72
C GLU A 141 -8.82 3.54 -17.86
N SER A 142 -8.48 2.73 -16.85
CA SER A 142 -7.26 2.94 -16.05
C SER A 142 -6.01 2.88 -16.92
N ALA A 143 -5.89 1.86 -17.79
CA ALA A 143 -4.78 1.72 -18.71
C ALA A 143 -4.62 2.96 -19.62
N LYS A 144 -5.72 3.47 -20.19
CA LYS A 144 -5.72 4.71 -20.97
C LYS A 144 -5.21 5.89 -20.16
N HIS A 145 -5.66 6.04 -18.90
CA HIS A 145 -5.19 7.12 -18.04
C HIS A 145 -3.67 7.04 -17.79
N TYR A 146 -3.13 5.86 -17.47
CA TYR A 146 -1.68 5.70 -17.26
C TYR A 146 -0.84 5.99 -18.51
N ASP A 147 -1.38 5.76 -19.70
CA ASP A 147 -0.66 6.03 -20.95
C ASP A 147 -0.84 7.48 -21.43
N GLN A 148 -1.95 8.14 -21.08
CA GLN A 148 -2.30 9.49 -21.56
C GLN A 148 -1.94 10.61 -20.58
N TRP A 149 -1.94 10.34 -19.26
CA TRP A 149 -1.51 11.31 -18.25
C TRP A 149 0.00 11.31 -18.10
N GLY A 150 0.67 12.03 -19.00
CA GLY A 150 2.09 12.33 -18.87
C GLY A 150 2.37 13.33 -17.75
N VAL A 151 3.66 13.48 -17.43
CA VAL A 151 4.17 14.42 -16.43
C VAL A 151 3.75 15.85 -16.78
N ARG A 152 3.17 16.57 -15.82
CA ARG A 152 2.74 17.95 -15.97
C ARG A 152 3.44 18.82 -14.94
N THR A 153 3.80 20.03 -15.34
CA THR A 153 4.22 21.07 -14.40
C THR A 153 3.01 21.53 -13.59
N GLU A 154 3.22 21.81 -12.31
CA GLU A 154 2.19 22.40 -11.47
C GLU A 154 1.73 23.73 -12.08
N PRO A 155 0.41 23.93 -12.27
CA PRO A 155 -0.10 25.20 -12.75
C PRO A 155 0.20 26.29 -11.71
N ARG A 156 0.78 27.40 -12.17
CA ARG A 156 1.03 28.60 -11.35
C ARG A 156 -0.23 29.42 -11.15
#